data_AF-A0A5Q4H1W0-F1
#
_entry.id   AF-A0A5Q4H1W0-F1
#
_cell.length_a   1.000
_cell.length_b   1.000
_cell.length_c   1.000
_cell.angle_alpha   90.00
_cell.angle_beta   90.00
_cell.angle_gamma   90.00
#
_symmetry.space_group_name_H-M   'P 1'
#
loop_
_entity.id
_entity.type
_entity.pdbx_description
1 polymer ?
#
loop_
_entity_poly.entity_id
_entity_poly.type
_entity_poly.pdbx_seq_one_letter_code
_entity_poly.pdbx_strand_id
1 'polypeptide(L)'
;MNGLSRRAMLAFLLLIAVFAIGPVHADDAIRPYEGNPYYWQYKGRPVLLLGGSDQDNLFNHPDIAPDGLEAHLDLLRSVGGNTVRNTMSTREAGNLFAFHRDPDTGLYDLDRFHDAYWQRLDTLLALAKARDIIVQIELWDPHDYYRPVGDLGGWAQQPFNPANNINYTFAESGLIETVDWSAVHDPDKDHPFFQTVPAERDLALVRRYQERFVDKVLEVALPYPNVLYCVSNESNDSLHWSDYWAEHLRRRAAQAGRPIQVGEMRFPNNPRHADFQHLIARHDLYAFLDMGQLNRPVRQTHWDNLQYLRGQLAERPRPINNTKIYGGDQVGWTGGYRTGEECFWRNVLGGAASARFHRPPAGRGLSPPAQGHIRSARMMADRMDFFSAEPRNDLLSDREANVAYLRCVPGRQYAVYFPDGGAVKLDVSAMKGRLQVHWLEIARNAWQTPRDAHGGGTLELNAPGQGHWAVLILARQ
;
A
#
# COMPACT_ATOMS: atom_id res chain seq x y z
N MET A 1 30.90 39.05 55.18
CA MET A 1 31.10 37.70 55.73
C MET A 1 29.76 37.09 56.06
N ASN A 2 29.51 35.91 55.48
CA ASN A 2 28.59 34.84 55.87
C ASN A 2 27.08 35.13 55.95
N GLY A 3 26.33 34.51 55.04
CA GLY A 3 24.90 34.28 55.25
C GLY A 3 24.17 33.60 54.08
N LEU A 4 24.09 32.27 54.14
CA LEU A 4 23.05 31.40 53.55
C LEU A 4 22.90 31.34 52.01
N SER A 5 23.41 30.26 51.40
CA SER A 5 22.79 29.66 50.21
C SER A 5 22.20 28.29 50.55
N ARG A 6 20.88 28.21 50.42
CA ARG A 6 20.09 26.99 50.56
C ARG A 6 20.29 26.11 49.33
N ARG A 7 20.51 24.83 49.61
CA ARG A 7 20.26 23.65 48.78
C ARG A 7 19.24 23.89 47.66
N ALA A 8 19.70 23.79 46.42
CA ALA A 8 18.88 23.50 45.24
C ALA A 8 19.72 22.66 44.27
N MET A 9 19.83 21.36 44.57
CA MET A 9 20.38 20.37 43.65
C MET A 9 19.21 19.85 42.82
N LEU A 10 18.91 20.52 41.70
CA LEU A 10 17.99 19.97 40.70
C LEU A 10 18.80 19.00 39.83
N ALA A 11 18.70 17.71 40.16
CA ALA A 11 19.07 16.64 39.25
C ALA A 11 18.03 16.58 38.12
N PHE A 12 18.44 16.97 36.92
CA PHE A 12 17.67 16.76 35.69
C PHE A 12 17.83 15.29 35.30
N LEU A 13 16.90 14.44 35.74
CA LEU A 13 16.79 13.06 35.29
C LEU A 13 16.15 13.08 33.88
N LEU A 14 16.99 12.88 32.87
CA LEU A 14 16.55 12.57 31.51
C LEU A 14 15.87 11.19 31.55
N LEU A 15 14.54 11.17 31.56
CA LEU A 15 13.77 9.93 31.46
C LEU A 15 13.79 9.48 29.99
N ILE A 16 14.81 8.70 29.62
CA ILE A 16 14.76 7.89 28.40
C ILE A 16 13.76 6.78 28.71
N ALA A 17 12.52 6.94 28.26
CA ALA A 17 11.55 5.87 28.24
C ALA A 17 12.01 4.81 27.22
N VAL A 18 12.82 3.87 27.68
CA VAL A 18 13.02 2.60 26.99
C VAL A 18 11.68 1.88 27.07
N PHE A 19 10.86 1.99 26.04
CA PHE A 19 9.73 1.07 25.87
C PHE A 19 10.33 -0.33 25.78
N ALA A 20 10.20 -1.10 26.86
CA ALA A 20 10.42 -2.53 26.81
C ALA A 20 9.41 -3.08 25.79
N ILE A 21 9.89 -3.39 24.58
CA ILE A 21 9.09 -4.03 23.54
C ILE A 21 8.77 -5.42 24.06
N GLY A 22 7.58 -5.57 24.66
CA GLY A 22 7.04 -6.86 25.04
C GLY A 22 6.98 -7.81 23.84
N PRO A 23 6.88 -9.13 24.06
CA PRO A 23 6.74 -10.09 22.97
C PRO A 23 5.53 -9.70 22.11
N VAL A 24 5.76 -9.53 20.80
CA VAL A 24 4.68 -9.41 19.83
C VAL A 24 3.99 -10.76 19.78
N HIS A 25 2.75 -10.84 20.25
CA HIS A 25 1.96 -12.06 20.08
C HIS A 25 1.70 -12.28 18.59
N ALA A 26 1.86 -13.51 18.11
CA ALA A 26 1.66 -13.86 16.71
C ALA A 26 0.27 -13.46 16.18
N ASP A 27 -0.71 -13.32 17.07
CA ASP A 27 -2.08 -12.90 16.75
C ASP A 27 -2.23 -11.38 16.57
N ASP A 28 -1.27 -10.60 17.05
CA ASP A 28 -1.24 -9.14 16.86
C ASP A 28 -0.68 -8.73 15.50
N ALA A 29 0.09 -9.59 14.83
CA ALA A 29 0.72 -9.30 13.54
C ALA A 29 -0.26 -9.32 12.37
N ILE A 30 -0.04 -8.44 11.40
CA ILE A 30 -0.72 -8.48 10.10
C ILE A 30 -0.35 -9.78 9.37
N ARG A 31 -1.36 -10.58 9.01
CA ARG A 31 -1.18 -11.85 8.29
C ARG A 31 -2.42 -12.17 7.45
N PRO A 32 -2.33 -13.07 6.44
CA PRO A 32 -3.53 -13.49 5.71
C PRO A 32 -4.59 -14.03 6.67
N TYR A 33 -5.85 -13.68 6.43
CA TYR A 33 -6.98 -14.08 7.27
C TYR A 33 -7.31 -15.55 7.06
N GLU A 34 -7.36 -16.33 8.14
CA GLU A 34 -7.58 -17.78 8.06
C GLU A 34 -8.95 -18.14 7.50
N GLY A 35 -10.00 -17.36 7.82
CA GLY A 35 -11.35 -17.63 7.33
C GLY A 35 -11.57 -17.29 5.85
N ASN A 36 -10.73 -16.41 5.29
CA ASN A 36 -10.70 -16.10 3.86
C ASN A 36 -9.33 -15.49 3.50
N PRO A 37 -8.38 -16.29 3.01
CA PRO A 37 -7.00 -15.85 2.78
C PRO A 37 -6.84 -14.73 1.73
N TYR A 38 -7.89 -14.39 0.97
CA TYR A 38 -7.86 -13.20 0.12
C TYR A 38 -7.79 -11.88 0.89
N TYR A 39 -8.02 -11.89 2.21
CA TYR A 39 -7.97 -10.71 3.06
C TYR A 39 -6.90 -10.82 4.12
N TRP A 40 -6.67 -9.71 4.80
CA TRP A 40 -5.78 -9.64 5.95
C TRP A 40 -6.55 -9.85 7.24
N GLN A 41 -5.83 -10.27 8.29
CA GLN A 41 -6.22 -10.12 9.68
C GLN A 41 -5.14 -9.37 10.44
N TYR A 42 -5.56 -8.58 11.43
CA TYR A 42 -4.68 -7.85 12.35
C TYR A 42 -5.32 -7.85 13.74
N LYS A 43 -4.54 -8.15 14.79
CA LYS A 43 -5.07 -8.37 16.16
C LYS A 43 -6.21 -9.40 16.20
N GLY A 44 -6.00 -10.52 15.53
CA GLY A 44 -6.92 -11.65 15.44
C GLY A 44 -8.24 -11.39 14.71
N ARG A 45 -8.41 -10.23 14.04
CA ARG A 45 -9.65 -9.86 13.35
C ARG A 45 -9.43 -9.63 11.87
N PRO A 46 -10.34 -10.09 10.99
CA PRO A 46 -10.26 -9.78 9.57
C PRO A 46 -10.36 -8.28 9.35
N VAL A 47 -9.58 -7.77 8.39
CA VAL A 47 -9.45 -6.33 8.13
C VAL A 47 -9.38 -6.06 6.63
N LEU A 48 -10.23 -5.14 6.17
CA LEU A 48 -10.12 -4.50 4.86
C LEU A 48 -9.26 -3.25 5.01
N LEU A 49 -8.21 -3.16 4.19
CA LEU A 49 -7.24 -2.06 4.23
C LEU A 49 -7.69 -0.94 3.27
N LEU A 50 -8.11 0.20 3.81
CA LEU A 50 -8.56 1.36 3.04
C LEU A 50 -7.69 2.57 3.36
N GLY A 51 -7.28 3.34 2.36
CA GLY A 51 -6.55 4.57 2.68
C GLY A 51 -6.21 5.49 1.54
N GLY A 52 -5.30 6.42 1.87
CA GLY A 52 -4.79 7.46 1.01
C GLY A 52 -3.69 8.22 1.74
N SER A 53 -2.70 8.70 1.01
CA SER A 53 -1.72 9.64 1.55
C SER A 53 -1.17 10.59 0.50
N ASP A 54 -0.77 11.77 0.97
CA ASP A 54 -0.35 12.88 0.11
C ASP A 54 1.15 12.81 -0.24
N GLN A 55 1.87 11.89 0.39
CA GLN A 55 3.25 11.53 0.08
C GLN A 55 3.41 10.02 -0.10
N ASP A 56 4.47 9.63 -0.80
CA ASP A 56 4.88 8.24 -1.01
C ASP A 56 5.81 7.75 0.09
N ASN A 57 6.67 8.62 0.61
CA ASN A 57 7.66 8.34 1.64
C ASN A 57 7.31 9.07 2.95
N LEU A 58 6.12 8.80 3.49
CA LEU A 58 5.54 9.50 4.65
C LEU A 58 6.46 9.66 5.87
N PHE A 59 7.45 8.79 6.06
CA PHE A 59 8.44 8.96 7.14
C PHE A 59 9.24 10.28 7.02
N ASN A 60 9.39 10.83 5.82
CA ASN A 60 10.00 12.14 5.61
C ASN A 60 9.03 13.30 5.79
N HIS A 61 7.73 13.05 5.94
CA HIS A 61 6.76 14.09 6.20
C HIS A 61 7.06 14.71 7.56
N PRO A 62 7.44 16.01 7.64
CA PRO A 62 7.75 16.61 8.91
C PRO A 62 6.47 16.68 9.76
N ASP A 63 6.61 16.49 11.07
CA ASP A 63 5.49 16.55 12.00
C ASP A 63 5.25 18.00 12.46
N ILE A 64 4.73 18.82 11.55
CA ILE A 64 4.46 20.24 11.78
C ILE A 64 2.94 20.44 11.79
N ALA A 65 2.37 20.69 12.97
CA ALA A 65 0.95 21.01 13.10
C ALA A 65 0.61 22.29 12.30
N PRO A 66 -0.56 22.36 11.63
CA PRO A 66 -1.66 21.39 11.67
C PRO A 66 -1.58 20.25 10.63
N ASP A 67 -0.61 20.28 9.72
CA ASP A 67 -0.59 19.44 8.51
C ASP A 67 0.52 18.37 8.56
N GLY A 68 0.98 18.00 9.76
CA GLY A 68 2.09 17.07 9.97
C GLY A 68 1.73 15.60 9.79
N LEU A 69 2.75 14.74 9.89
CA LEU A 69 2.58 13.29 9.82
C LEU A 69 1.51 12.77 10.81
N GLU A 70 1.52 13.25 12.05
CA GLU A 70 0.55 12.81 13.05
C GLU A 70 -0.89 13.18 12.65
N ALA A 71 -1.10 14.44 12.24
CA ALA A 71 -2.39 14.93 11.79
C ALA A 71 -2.91 14.18 10.55
N HIS A 72 -2.02 13.83 9.61
CA HIS A 72 -2.36 13.02 8.45
C HIS A 72 -2.90 11.64 8.86
N LEU A 73 -2.23 10.97 9.80
CA LEU A 73 -2.64 9.66 10.28
C LEU A 73 -3.93 9.73 11.11
N ASP A 74 -4.14 10.79 11.89
CA ASP A 74 -5.38 11.04 12.62
C ASP A 74 -6.56 11.27 11.67
N LEU A 75 -6.36 12.08 10.63
CA LEU A 75 -7.36 12.32 9.60
C LEU A 75 -7.75 11.00 8.92
N LEU A 76 -6.77 10.20 8.51
CA LEU A 76 -7.00 8.90 7.88
C LEU A 76 -7.84 7.99 8.78
N ARG A 77 -7.49 7.89 10.07
CA ARG A 77 -8.23 7.10 11.05
C ARG A 77 -9.66 7.61 11.23
N SER A 78 -9.85 8.93 11.30
CA SER A 78 -11.16 9.57 11.53
C SER A 78 -12.19 9.28 10.43
N VAL A 79 -11.73 8.92 9.23
CA VAL A 79 -12.58 8.56 8.09
C VAL A 79 -12.70 7.05 7.89
N GLY A 80 -12.17 6.24 8.81
CA GLY A 80 -12.22 4.77 8.74
C GLY A 80 -11.14 4.13 7.87
N GLY A 81 -10.13 4.92 7.47
CA GLY A 81 -8.93 4.43 6.82
C GLY A 81 -7.95 3.83 7.83
N ASN A 82 -7.14 2.90 7.37
CA ASN A 82 -6.26 2.08 8.21
C ASN A 82 -5.05 1.52 7.45
N THR A 83 -4.69 2.09 6.29
CA THR A 83 -3.45 1.72 5.62
C THR A 83 -2.79 2.91 4.93
N VAL A 84 -1.46 2.94 5.01
CA VAL A 84 -0.60 3.85 4.27
C VAL A 84 0.53 3.08 3.61
N ARG A 85 1.15 3.71 2.61
CA ARG A 85 2.41 3.22 2.04
C ARG A 85 3.57 4.08 2.50
N ASN A 86 4.75 3.49 2.54
CA ASN A 86 6.00 4.18 2.80
C ASN A 86 7.09 3.63 1.89
N THR A 87 7.32 4.29 0.76
CA THR A 87 8.50 4.04 -0.05
C THR A 87 9.74 4.54 0.69
N MET A 88 10.82 3.77 0.75
CA MET A 88 12.10 4.19 1.33
C MET A 88 12.86 5.19 0.45
N SER A 89 12.11 6.08 -0.20
CA SER A 89 12.56 6.96 -1.29
C SER A 89 13.09 8.31 -0.79
N THR A 90 13.97 8.94 -1.58
CA THR A 90 14.60 10.24 -1.29
C THR A 90 14.67 11.10 -2.56
N ARG A 91 13.60 11.83 -2.86
CA ARG A 91 13.49 12.64 -4.11
C ARG A 91 13.19 14.11 -3.93
N GLU A 92 12.38 14.45 -2.96
CA GLU A 92 11.94 15.82 -2.68
C GLU A 92 12.87 16.53 -1.69
N ALA A 93 12.89 17.87 -1.73
CA ALA A 93 13.60 18.68 -0.75
C ALA A 93 13.20 18.33 0.69
N GLY A 94 14.19 18.31 1.61
CA GLY A 94 13.99 17.97 3.02
C GLY A 94 13.99 16.48 3.33
N ASN A 95 14.01 15.62 2.31
CA ASN A 95 14.33 14.20 2.49
C ASN A 95 15.78 14.04 2.95
N LEU A 96 16.02 12.99 3.73
CA LEU A 96 17.35 12.62 4.20
C LEU A 96 17.79 11.33 3.51
N PHE A 97 19.08 11.17 3.27
CA PHE A 97 19.65 9.88 2.89
C PHE A 97 19.96 9.03 4.13
N ALA A 98 19.98 7.71 3.94
CA ALA A 98 20.11 6.73 5.02
C ALA A 98 21.50 6.66 5.66
N PHE A 99 22.54 7.11 4.93
CA PHE A 99 23.93 7.04 5.33
C PHE A 99 24.46 8.42 5.75
N HIS A 100 25.44 8.40 6.65
CA HIS A 100 26.09 9.61 7.15
C HIS A 100 26.82 10.31 6.01
N ARG A 101 26.57 11.62 5.87
CA ARG A 101 27.31 12.49 4.96
C ARG A 101 28.30 13.30 5.76
N ASP A 102 29.57 13.15 5.43
CA ASP A 102 30.66 13.91 6.05
C ASP A 102 30.55 15.38 5.61
N PRO A 103 30.51 16.35 6.54
CA PRO A 103 30.29 17.76 6.21
C PRO A 103 31.51 18.43 5.57
N ASP A 104 32.71 17.91 5.77
CA ASP A 104 33.96 18.50 5.28
C ASP A 104 34.23 18.07 3.83
N THR A 105 33.98 16.80 3.52
CA THR A 105 34.19 16.23 2.17
C THR A 105 32.93 16.26 1.30
N GLY A 106 31.74 16.29 1.92
CA GLY A 106 30.47 16.16 1.22
C GLY A 106 30.17 14.74 0.71
N LEU A 107 31.02 13.75 1.02
CA LEU A 107 30.85 12.34 0.65
C LEU A 107 30.13 11.55 1.75
N TYR A 108 29.47 10.48 1.35
CA TYR A 108 28.83 9.52 2.25
C TYR A 108 29.82 8.48 2.76
N ASP A 109 29.63 8.06 4.00
CA ASP A 109 30.23 6.85 4.56
C ASP A 109 29.13 5.79 4.73
N LEU A 110 29.14 4.78 3.85
CA LEU A 110 28.17 3.69 3.84
C LEU A 110 28.32 2.74 5.04
N ASP A 111 29.41 2.82 5.80
CA ASP A 111 29.59 2.10 7.06
C ASP A 111 28.92 2.81 8.25
N ARG A 112 28.47 4.06 8.08
CA ARG A 112 27.81 4.86 9.12
C ARG A 112 26.41 5.30 8.70
N PHE A 113 25.43 5.05 9.55
CA PHE A 113 24.05 5.48 9.30
C PHE A 113 23.82 6.93 9.70
N HIS A 114 22.79 7.53 9.10
CA HIS A 114 22.26 8.82 9.49
C HIS A 114 21.10 8.65 10.48
N ASP A 115 21.34 8.93 11.76
CA ASP A 115 20.37 8.64 12.83
C ASP A 115 19.00 9.27 12.63
N ALA A 116 18.95 10.52 12.12
CA ALA A 116 17.69 11.22 11.88
C ALA A 116 16.81 10.54 10.81
N TYR A 117 17.40 9.89 9.81
CA TYR A 117 16.66 9.12 8.81
C TYR A 117 15.92 7.94 9.46
N TRP A 118 16.60 7.21 10.33
CA TRP A 118 16.05 6.03 10.98
C TRP A 118 15.07 6.38 12.10
N GLN A 119 15.31 7.50 12.81
CA GLN A 119 14.35 8.05 13.77
C GLN A 119 13.03 8.45 13.10
N ARG A 120 13.08 9.00 11.89
CA ARG A 120 11.89 9.34 11.09
C ARG A 120 11.07 8.09 10.72
N LEU A 121 11.73 7.01 10.30
CA LEU A 121 11.05 5.74 10.05
C LEU A 121 10.42 5.17 11.31
N ASP A 122 11.16 5.13 12.42
CA ASP A 122 10.64 4.66 13.71
C ASP A 122 9.40 5.46 14.17
N THR A 123 9.46 6.78 14.02
CA THR A 123 8.35 7.69 14.38
C THR A 123 7.09 7.38 13.57
N LEU A 124 7.21 7.20 12.25
CA LEU A 124 6.07 6.79 11.41
C LEU A 124 5.45 5.48 11.91
N LEU A 125 6.29 4.47 12.15
CA LEU A 125 5.81 3.14 12.53
C LEU A 125 5.15 3.15 13.92
N ALA A 126 5.69 3.91 14.86
CA ALA A 126 5.12 4.12 16.19
C ALA A 126 3.75 4.82 16.12
N LEU A 127 3.66 5.93 15.39
CA LEU A 127 2.41 6.68 15.21
C LEU A 127 1.34 5.85 14.50
N ALA A 128 1.72 5.08 13.49
CA ALA A 128 0.82 4.20 12.77
C ALA A 128 0.33 3.04 13.67
N LYS A 129 1.21 2.43 14.46
CA LYS A 129 0.86 1.35 15.40
C LYS A 129 -0.13 1.84 16.46
N ALA A 130 0.07 3.04 17.00
CA ALA A 130 -0.84 3.64 17.98
C ALA A 130 -2.26 3.86 17.43
N ARG A 131 -2.41 3.85 16.10
CA ARG A 131 -3.66 4.11 15.38
C ARG A 131 -4.23 2.89 14.66
N ASP A 132 -3.61 1.73 14.81
CA ASP A 132 -3.96 0.50 14.09
C ASP A 132 -3.94 0.67 12.56
N ILE A 133 -2.98 1.47 12.09
CA ILE A 133 -2.73 1.71 10.67
C ILE A 133 -1.63 0.75 10.19
N ILE A 134 -1.92 0.00 9.13
CA ILE A 134 -0.96 -0.88 8.47
C ILE A 134 -0.07 -0.05 7.55
N VAL A 135 1.25 -0.17 7.70
CA VAL A 135 2.24 0.47 6.83
C VAL A 135 2.81 -0.56 5.86
N GLN A 136 2.62 -0.34 4.56
CA GLN A 136 3.34 -1.10 3.54
C GLN A 136 4.64 -0.38 3.19
N ILE A 137 5.78 -0.95 3.58
CA ILE A 137 7.11 -0.44 3.21
C ILE A 137 7.46 -0.95 1.82
N GLU A 138 7.84 -0.05 0.91
CA GLU A 138 8.44 -0.40 -0.39
C GLU A 138 9.95 -0.15 -0.28
N LEU A 139 10.78 -1.20 -0.36
CA LEU A 139 12.22 -1.09 -0.07
C LEU A 139 12.97 -0.32 -1.15
N TRP A 140 12.75 -0.69 -2.41
CA TRP A 140 13.47 -0.14 -3.55
C TRP A 140 12.51 0.59 -4.47
N ASP A 141 12.80 1.86 -4.77
CA ASP A 141 12.10 2.60 -5.82
C ASP A 141 13.08 2.87 -6.95
N PRO A 142 13.02 2.13 -8.07
CA PRO A 142 13.89 2.36 -9.22
C PRO A 142 13.92 3.82 -9.66
N HIS A 143 12.82 4.56 -9.56
CA HIS A 143 12.80 5.97 -9.96
C HIS A 143 13.76 6.88 -9.16
N ASP A 144 14.29 6.43 -8.02
CA ASP A 144 15.28 7.16 -7.23
C ASP A 144 16.72 7.02 -7.77
N TYR A 145 16.97 5.93 -8.50
CA TYR A 145 18.31 5.50 -8.91
C TYR A 145 18.57 5.71 -10.39
N TYR A 146 17.60 6.23 -11.16
CA TYR A 146 17.76 6.42 -12.61
C TYR A 146 18.02 7.91 -12.93
N ARG A 147 17.47 8.45 -14.03
CA ARG A 147 17.61 9.87 -14.36
C ARG A 147 17.19 10.79 -13.20
N PRO A 148 17.70 12.03 -13.17
CA PRO A 148 17.25 13.03 -12.21
C PRO A 148 15.73 13.22 -12.21
N VAL A 149 15.13 13.17 -11.02
CA VAL A 149 13.69 13.39 -10.76
C VAL A 149 13.52 14.10 -9.42
N GLY A 150 12.70 15.14 -9.36
CA GLY A 150 12.53 15.94 -8.14
C GLY A 150 13.78 16.77 -7.82
N ASP A 151 13.93 17.16 -6.56
CA ASP A 151 15.03 18.02 -6.10
C ASP A 151 16.33 17.24 -5.80
N LEU A 152 16.18 16.01 -5.33
CA LEU A 152 17.26 15.14 -4.80
C LEU A 152 17.27 13.74 -5.44
N GLY A 153 16.34 13.42 -6.32
CA GLY A 153 16.25 12.09 -6.93
C GLY A 153 17.20 11.92 -8.13
N GLY A 154 17.55 10.67 -8.40
CA GLY A 154 18.39 10.25 -9.52
C GLY A 154 19.77 9.75 -9.07
N TRP A 155 20.38 8.91 -9.92
CA TRP A 155 21.63 8.20 -9.65
C TRP A 155 22.78 9.10 -9.17
N ALA A 156 22.87 10.30 -9.74
CA ALA A 156 23.94 11.26 -9.44
C ALA A 156 23.92 11.75 -7.98
N GLN A 157 22.80 11.62 -7.26
CA GLN A 157 22.66 12.03 -5.86
C GLN A 157 22.76 10.86 -4.87
N GLN A 158 22.72 9.62 -5.38
CA GLN A 158 22.60 8.44 -4.53
C GLN A 158 23.89 8.17 -3.75
N PRO A 159 23.83 7.83 -2.45
CA PRO A 159 24.99 7.43 -1.66
C PRO A 159 25.73 6.23 -2.25
N PHE A 160 24.99 5.33 -2.92
CA PHE A 160 25.57 4.16 -3.56
C PHE A 160 26.39 4.46 -4.81
N ASN A 161 26.26 5.65 -5.41
CA ASN A 161 27.08 6.06 -6.52
C ASN A 161 28.53 6.27 -6.05
N PRO A 162 29.54 5.59 -6.64
CA PRO A 162 30.94 5.75 -6.26
C PRO A 162 31.47 7.20 -6.27
N ALA A 163 30.86 8.11 -7.03
CA ALA A 163 31.21 9.53 -6.98
C ALA A 163 30.85 10.21 -5.64
N ASN A 164 29.94 9.62 -4.88
CA ASN A 164 29.34 10.22 -3.69
C ASN A 164 29.76 9.55 -2.39
N ASN A 165 30.57 8.48 -2.39
CA ASN A 165 30.96 7.80 -1.15
C ASN A 165 32.46 7.48 -1.10
N ILE A 166 32.93 7.21 0.12
CA ILE A 166 34.35 6.89 0.39
C ILE A 166 34.66 5.40 0.35
N ASN A 167 33.65 4.55 0.19
CA ASN A 167 33.74 3.12 0.50
C ASN A 167 34.21 2.28 -0.68
N TYR A 168 34.04 2.76 -1.92
CA TYR A 168 34.52 2.08 -3.13
C TYR A 168 34.57 3.02 -4.33
N THR A 169 35.38 2.66 -5.31
CA THR A 169 35.47 3.32 -6.63
C THR A 169 34.57 2.65 -7.68
N PHE A 170 34.43 3.28 -8.85
CA PHE A 170 33.74 2.67 -10.01
C PHE A 170 34.37 1.34 -10.42
N ALA A 171 35.70 1.25 -10.43
CA ALA A 171 36.42 0.05 -10.83
C ALA A 171 36.18 -1.13 -9.87
N GLU A 172 36.14 -0.86 -8.56
CA GLU A 172 35.91 -1.90 -7.54
C GLU A 172 34.45 -2.35 -7.46
N SER A 173 33.51 -1.41 -7.67
CA SER A 173 32.08 -1.66 -7.53
C SER A 173 31.43 -2.26 -8.77
N GLY A 174 31.98 -2.00 -9.97
CA GLY A 174 31.34 -2.34 -11.24
C GLY A 174 30.10 -1.48 -11.56
N LEU A 175 29.88 -0.40 -10.81
CA LEU A 175 28.82 0.56 -11.05
C LEU A 175 29.22 1.59 -12.11
N ILE A 176 28.22 2.28 -12.66
CA ILE A 176 28.38 3.31 -13.69
C ILE A 176 28.29 4.71 -13.07
N GLU A 177 28.87 5.71 -13.72
CA GLU A 177 28.93 7.08 -13.21
C GLU A 177 27.60 7.82 -13.39
N THR A 178 26.99 7.70 -14.57
CA THR A 178 25.81 8.47 -14.96
C THR A 178 24.67 7.57 -15.44
N VAL A 179 23.45 8.01 -15.15
CA VAL A 179 22.22 7.42 -15.65
C VAL A 179 21.29 8.58 -16.04
N ASP A 180 20.95 8.67 -17.32
CA ASP A 180 20.09 9.73 -17.88
C ASP A 180 18.79 9.19 -18.51
N TRP A 181 18.55 7.88 -18.41
CA TRP A 181 17.32 7.21 -18.85
C TRP A 181 16.33 6.96 -17.71
N SER A 182 15.09 6.63 -18.07
CA SER A 182 13.99 6.37 -17.13
C SER A 182 14.07 4.95 -16.55
N ALA A 183 13.48 4.73 -15.37
CA ALA A 183 13.34 3.40 -14.76
C ALA A 183 12.28 2.50 -15.44
N VAL A 184 11.57 3.04 -16.45
CA VAL A 184 10.69 2.24 -17.30
C VAL A 184 11.55 1.35 -18.19
N HIS A 185 11.25 0.05 -18.27
CA HIS A 185 12.08 -0.92 -18.99
C HIS A 185 12.42 -0.45 -20.40
N ASP A 186 13.72 -0.28 -20.62
CA ASP A 186 14.35 -0.15 -21.91
C ASP A 186 15.38 -1.28 -21.98
N PRO A 187 15.17 -2.30 -22.83
CA PRO A 187 16.03 -3.49 -22.86
C PRO A 187 17.47 -3.17 -23.25
N ASP A 188 17.73 -2.01 -23.85
CA ASP A 188 19.06 -1.55 -24.23
C ASP A 188 19.76 -0.76 -23.10
N LYS A 189 19.04 -0.46 -22.02
CA LYS A 189 19.50 0.37 -20.91
C LYS A 189 19.48 -0.39 -19.60
N ASP A 190 20.67 -0.77 -19.17
CA ASP A 190 20.87 -1.58 -17.98
C ASP A 190 21.48 -0.78 -16.83
N HIS A 191 20.97 -0.96 -15.61
CA HIS A 191 21.50 -0.31 -14.41
C HIS A 191 22.10 -1.36 -13.45
N PRO A 192 23.44 -1.43 -13.31
CA PRO A 192 24.11 -2.49 -12.54
C PRO A 192 23.75 -2.53 -11.05
N PHE A 193 23.19 -1.43 -10.51
CA PHE A 193 22.73 -1.36 -9.12
C PHE A 193 21.62 -2.37 -8.81
N PHE A 194 20.76 -2.69 -9.78
CA PHE A 194 19.67 -3.67 -9.64
C PHE A 194 20.06 -5.10 -10.06
N GLN A 195 21.35 -5.32 -10.32
CA GLN A 195 21.91 -6.60 -10.78
C GLN A 195 23.02 -7.11 -9.88
N THR A 196 23.13 -6.58 -8.66
CA THR A 196 24.19 -6.93 -7.72
C THR A 196 24.03 -8.34 -7.16
N VAL A 197 22.85 -8.98 -7.31
CA VAL A 197 22.52 -10.28 -6.71
C VAL A 197 23.30 -11.43 -7.38
N PRO A 198 23.53 -12.57 -6.70
CA PRO A 198 24.39 -13.65 -7.21
C PRO A 198 23.95 -14.25 -8.54
N ALA A 199 22.64 -14.29 -8.81
CA ALA A 199 22.09 -14.83 -10.06
C ALA A 199 22.19 -13.84 -11.26
N GLU A 200 22.76 -12.66 -11.03
CA GLU A 200 22.94 -11.59 -12.03
C GLU A 200 24.44 -11.28 -12.21
N ARG A 201 24.90 -10.05 -11.90
CA ARG A 201 26.32 -9.66 -12.00
C ARG A 201 27.17 -9.99 -10.77
N ASP A 202 26.55 -10.45 -9.68
CA ASP A 202 27.22 -10.80 -8.42
C ASP A 202 28.20 -9.72 -7.91
N LEU A 203 27.74 -8.47 -7.84
CA LEU A 203 28.53 -7.35 -7.33
C LEU A 203 28.54 -7.35 -5.79
N ALA A 204 29.21 -8.35 -5.20
CA ALA A 204 29.19 -8.61 -3.76
C ALA A 204 29.60 -7.41 -2.88
N LEU A 205 30.53 -6.58 -3.35
CA LEU A 205 30.97 -5.37 -2.65
C LEU A 205 29.81 -4.38 -2.46
N VAL A 206 29.07 -4.08 -3.53
CA VAL A 206 27.90 -3.18 -3.49
C VAL A 206 26.76 -3.84 -2.73
N ARG A 207 26.52 -5.13 -3.01
CA ARG A 207 25.45 -5.91 -2.37
C ARG A 207 25.55 -5.88 -0.86
N ARG A 208 26.76 -5.95 -0.27
CA ARG A 208 26.94 -5.86 1.19
C ARG A 208 26.31 -4.60 1.79
N TYR A 209 26.40 -3.47 1.08
CA TYR A 209 25.86 -2.19 1.54
C TYR A 209 24.35 -2.07 1.30
N GLN A 210 23.85 -2.68 0.22
CA GLN A 210 22.41 -2.82 0.00
C GLN A 210 21.79 -3.72 1.08
N GLU A 211 22.44 -4.83 1.44
CA GLU A 211 22.01 -5.71 2.53
C GLU A 211 22.06 -4.97 3.87
N ARG A 212 23.13 -4.25 4.15
CA ARG A 212 23.24 -3.40 5.35
C ARG A 212 22.09 -2.39 5.45
N PHE A 213 21.70 -1.77 4.36
CA PHE A 213 20.53 -0.88 4.32
C PHE A 213 19.23 -1.63 4.65
N VAL A 214 18.95 -2.74 3.97
CA VAL A 214 17.73 -3.55 4.20
C VAL A 214 17.67 -4.12 5.61
N ASP A 215 18.82 -4.53 6.15
CA ASP A 215 18.96 -4.99 7.53
C ASP A 215 18.58 -3.92 8.53
N LYS A 216 18.97 -2.67 8.28
CA LYS A 216 18.62 -1.54 9.14
C LYS A 216 17.14 -1.17 9.03
N VAL A 217 16.54 -1.30 7.84
CA VAL A 217 15.07 -1.21 7.70
C VAL A 217 14.38 -2.25 8.58
N LEU A 218 14.84 -3.51 8.54
CA LEU A 218 14.29 -4.59 9.36
C LEU A 218 14.53 -4.37 10.86
N GLU A 219 15.71 -3.91 11.25
CA GLU A 219 16.04 -3.59 12.65
C GLU A 219 15.03 -2.61 13.24
N VAL A 220 14.68 -1.56 12.50
CA VAL A 220 13.69 -0.55 12.92
C VAL A 220 12.26 -1.08 12.81
N ALA A 221 11.93 -1.81 11.74
CA ALA A 221 10.54 -2.16 11.42
C ALA A 221 10.02 -3.43 12.09
N LEU A 222 10.86 -4.44 12.35
CA LEU A 222 10.42 -5.71 12.95
C LEU A 222 9.75 -5.57 14.33
N PRO A 223 10.04 -4.57 15.17
CA PRO A 223 9.24 -4.21 16.37
C PRO A 223 7.75 -3.98 16.15
N TYR A 224 7.35 -3.67 14.92
CA TYR A 224 6.00 -3.21 14.61
C TYR A 224 5.18 -4.33 13.93
N PRO A 225 4.10 -4.82 14.57
CA PRO A 225 3.27 -5.91 14.02
C PRO A 225 2.41 -5.50 12.83
N ASN A 226 2.32 -4.19 12.55
CA ASN A 226 1.47 -3.57 11.55
C ASN A 226 2.24 -3.20 10.27
N VAL A 227 3.25 -3.99 9.89
CA VAL A 227 4.11 -3.71 8.72
C VAL A 227 3.99 -4.83 7.67
N LEU A 228 3.75 -4.42 6.43
CA LEU A 228 3.88 -5.25 5.23
C LEU A 228 5.16 -4.82 4.48
N TYR A 229 5.84 -5.76 3.84
CA TYR A 229 7.06 -5.48 3.08
C TYR A 229 6.80 -5.74 1.59
N CYS A 230 7.05 -4.75 0.76
CA CYS A 230 7.04 -4.85 -0.69
C CYS A 230 8.48 -4.63 -1.17
N VAL A 231 9.01 -5.56 -1.97
CA VAL A 231 10.40 -5.49 -2.41
C VAL A 231 10.65 -4.21 -3.22
N SER A 232 9.78 -3.92 -4.19
CA SER A 232 9.96 -2.75 -5.05
C SER A 232 8.69 -1.92 -5.21
N ASN A 233 8.86 -0.66 -5.63
CA ASN A 233 7.84 0.16 -6.26
C ASN A 233 8.03 0.10 -7.79
N GLU A 234 7.05 -0.47 -8.51
CA GLU A 234 7.01 -0.46 -9.99
C GLU A 234 8.29 -0.97 -10.69
N SER A 235 8.87 -2.07 -10.23
CA SER A 235 10.12 -2.55 -10.81
C SER A 235 9.91 -3.29 -12.14
N ASN A 236 10.87 -3.09 -13.05
CA ASN A 236 11.10 -3.88 -14.26
C ASN A 236 12.40 -4.70 -14.18
N ASP A 237 13.09 -4.66 -13.04
CA ASP A 237 14.35 -5.36 -12.84
C ASP A 237 14.13 -6.87 -12.87
N SER A 238 15.21 -7.64 -13.01
CA SER A 238 15.11 -9.10 -13.06
C SER A 238 14.30 -9.69 -11.91
N LEU A 239 13.56 -10.78 -12.18
CA LEU A 239 12.87 -11.52 -11.13
C LEU A 239 13.85 -12.15 -10.12
N HIS A 240 15.11 -12.36 -10.50
CA HIS A 240 16.16 -12.76 -9.57
C HIS A 240 16.46 -11.69 -8.51
N TRP A 241 16.36 -10.40 -8.86
CA TRP A 241 16.43 -9.30 -7.88
C TRP A 241 15.27 -9.37 -6.90
N SER A 242 14.04 -9.49 -7.42
CA SER A 242 12.83 -9.60 -6.60
C SER A 242 12.87 -10.81 -5.66
N ASP A 243 13.31 -11.96 -6.14
CA ASP A 243 13.42 -13.19 -5.34
C ASP A 243 14.49 -13.06 -4.25
N TYR A 244 15.67 -12.53 -4.59
CA TYR A 244 16.78 -12.36 -3.64
C TYR A 244 16.38 -11.51 -2.43
N TRP A 245 15.75 -10.35 -2.66
CA TRP A 245 15.35 -9.46 -1.58
C TRP A 245 14.19 -10.03 -0.77
N ALA A 246 13.24 -10.73 -1.41
CA ALA A 246 12.19 -11.42 -0.68
C ALA A 246 12.76 -12.52 0.23
N GLU A 247 13.71 -13.31 -0.26
CA GLU A 247 14.42 -14.34 0.50
C GLU A 247 15.25 -13.74 1.63
N HIS A 248 16.00 -12.67 1.35
CA HIS A 248 16.80 -11.96 2.34
C HIS A 248 15.92 -11.43 3.49
N LEU A 249 14.81 -10.74 3.16
CA LEU A 249 13.83 -10.25 4.13
C LEU A 249 13.31 -11.38 5.03
N ARG A 250 12.82 -12.46 4.43
CA ARG A 250 12.25 -13.59 5.17
C ARG A 250 13.29 -14.27 6.06
N ARG A 251 14.51 -14.48 5.55
CA ARG A 251 15.62 -15.07 6.31
C ARG A 251 15.96 -14.23 7.54
N ARG A 252 16.14 -12.92 7.38
CA ARG A 252 16.48 -12.01 8.48
C ARG A 252 15.37 -11.90 9.51
N ALA A 253 14.13 -11.83 9.06
CA ALA A 253 12.97 -11.81 9.93
C ALA A 253 12.82 -13.12 10.73
N ALA A 254 13.05 -14.27 10.09
CA ALA A 254 13.06 -15.58 10.74
C ALA A 254 14.18 -15.72 11.79
N GLN A 255 15.39 -15.22 11.49
CA GLN A 255 16.50 -15.17 12.46
C GLN A 255 16.16 -14.32 13.70
N ALA A 256 15.34 -13.28 13.53
CA ALA A 256 14.81 -12.47 14.62
C ALA A 256 13.57 -13.08 15.31
N GLY A 257 13.11 -14.28 14.90
CA GLY A 257 11.92 -14.94 15.43
C GLY A 257 10.61 -14.23 15.11
N ARG A 258 10.57 -13.42 14.04
CA ARG A 258 9.41 -12.59 13.66
C ARG A 258 9.05 -12.84 12.20
N PRO A 259 8.13 -13.77 11.89
CA PRO A 259 7.70 -13.98 10.51
C PRO A 259 7.01 -12.71 9.98
N ILE A 260 7.26 -12.39 8.71
CA ILE A 260 6.74 -11.20 8.03
C ILE A 260 5.99 -11.58 6.75
N GLN A 261 5.20 -10.64 6.24
CA GLN A 261 4.50 -10.79 4.97
C GLN A 261 5.23 -9.96 3.91
N VAL A 262 5.71 -10.66 2.86
CA VAL A 262 6.45 -10.04 1.75
C VAL A 262 5.61 -10.11 0.47
N GLY A 263 5.61 -9.03 -0.30
CA GLY A 263 5.01 -8.93 -1.62
C GLY A 263 5.94 -8.21 -2.58
N GLU A 264 5.46 -8.02 -3.81
CA GLU A 264 6.20 -7.33 -4.87
C GLU A 264 5.23 -6.54 -5.75
N MET A 265 5.68 -5.38 -6.23
CA MET A 265 4.96 -4.53 -7.18
C MET A 265 5.77 -4.40 -8.47
N ARG A 266 5.26 -5.04 -9.53
CA ARG A 266 5.90 -5.06 -10.85
C ARG A 266 5.31 -3.97 -11.74
N PHE A 267 6.11 -3.45 -12.65
CA PHE A 267 5.70 -2.39 -13.58
C PHE A 267 4.61 -2.79 -14.59
N PRO A 268 4.61 -4.01 -15.17
CA PRO A 268 3.63 -4.39 -16.19
C PRO A 268 2.19 -4.15 -15.72
N ASN A 269 1.38 -3.53 -16.58
CA ASN A 269 0.00 -3.16 -16.28
C ASN A 269 -1.04 -4.21 -16.76
N ASN A 270 -0.58 -5.42 -17.05
CA ASN A 270 -1.39 -6.55 -17.50
C ASN A 270 -1.12 -7.77 -16.62
N PRO A 271 -2.13 -8.33 -15.92
CA PRO A 271 -1.92 -9.47 -15.02
C PRO A 271 -1.52 -10.76 -15.74
N ARG A 272 -1.60 -10.82 -17.08
CA ARG A 272 -1.16 -11.95 -17.90
C ARG A 272 0.34 -11.90 -18.23
N HIS A 273 1.05 -10.86 -17.80
CA HIS A 273 2.51 -10.76 -17.99
C HIS A 273 3.25 -11.86 -17.21
N ALA A 274 4.40 -12.29 -17.74
CA ALA A 274 5.22 -13.36 -17.15
C ALA A 274 5.61 -13.08 -15.69
N ASP A 275 5.93 -11.83 -15.35
CA ASP A 275 6.17 -11.39 -13.96
C ASP A 275 5.07 -11.83 -13.00
N PHE A 276 3.79 -11.61 -13.33
CA PHE A 276 2.70 -12.03 -12.46
C PHE A 276 2.62 -13.55 -12.36
N GLN A 277 2.90 -14.29 -13.45
CA GLN A 277 2.94 -15.75 -13.41
C GLN A 277 4.05 -16.26 -12.47
N HIS A 278 5.22 -15.62 -12.48
CA HIS A 278 6.31 -15.91 -11.55
C HIS A 278 5.89 -15.65 -10.11
N LEU A 279 5.34 -14.46 -9.81
CA LEU A 279 4.86 -14.12 -8.46
C LEU A 279 3.74 -15.08 -8.01
N ILE A 280 2.86 -15.50 -8.93
CA ILE A 280 1.82 -16.51 -8.72
C ILE A 280 2.43 -17.84 -8.29
N ALA A 281 3.43 -18.33 -9.04
CA ALA A 281 4.11 -19.58 -8.76
C ALA A 281 4.93 -19.55 -7.44
N ARG A 282 5.57 -18.42 -7.13
CA ARG A 282 6.42 -18.23 -5.93
C ARG A 282 5.61 -17.88 -4.67
N HIS A 283 4.59 -18.69 -4.37
CA HIS A 283 3.77 -18.53 -3.16
C HIS A 283 4.55 -18.79 -1.86
N ASP A 284 5.71 -19.45 -1.94
CA ASP A 284 6.64 -19.68 -0.85
C ASP A 284 7.33 -18.39 -0.40
N LEU A 285 7.57 -17.47 -1.34
CA LEU A 285 8.20 -16.18 -1.08
C LEU A 285 7.15 -15.09 -0.85
N TYR A 286 6.22 -14.94 -1.77
CA TYR A 286 5.28 -13.81 -1.79
C TYR A 286 4.00 -14.17 -1.04
N ALA A 287 3.80 -13.57 0.12
CA ALA A 287 2.58 -13.72 0.90
C ALA A 287 1.39 -12.96 0.29
N PHE A 288 1.64 -11.94 -0.53
CA PHE A 288 0.62 -11.16 -1.22
C PHE A 288 1.14 -10.64 -2.56
N LEU A 289 0.22 -10.24 -3.43
CA LEU A 289 0.55 -9.51 -4.67
C LEU A 289 0.17 -8.04 -4.50
N ASP A 290 0.97 -7.11 -5.03
CA ASP A 290 0.54 -5.72 -5.18
C ASP A 290 0.21 -5.42 -6.64
N MET A 291 -1.03 -4.99 -6.88
CA MET A 291 -1.54 -4.70 -8.22
C MET A 291 -1.61 -3.21 -8.55
N GLY A 292 -0.87 -2.34 -7.84
CA GLY A 292 -0.90 -0.89 -8.05
C GLY A 292 -0.81 -0.45 -9.53
N GLN A 293 0.00 -1.14 -10.35
CA GLN A 293 0.10 -0.84 -11.79
C GLN A 293 -1.10 -1.28 -12.63
N LEU A 294 -1.89 -2.23 -12.14
CA LEU A 294 -3.10 -2.70 -12.82
C LEU A 294 -4.28 -1.73 -12.71
N ASN A 295 -4.10 -0.56 -12.07
CA ASN A 295 -5.08 0.53 -12.08
C ASN A 295 -4.98 1.43 -13.32
N ARG A 296 -3.99 1.23 -14.20
CA ARG A 296 -3.89 2.01 -15.46
C ARG A 296 -4.99 1.64 -16.46
N PRO A 297 -5.34 0.35 -16.67
CA PRO A 297 -6.59 -0.01 -17.32
C PRO A 297 -7.79 0.52 -16.52
N VAL A 298 -8.83 0.98 -17.23
CA VAL A 298 -10.00 1.63 -16.62
C VAL A 298 -11.28 0.85 -16.88
N ARG A 299 -12.37 1.26 -16.20
CA ARG A 299 -13.73 0.76 -16.45
C ARG A 299 -13.83 -0.76 -16.28
N GLN A 300 -14.46 -1.47 -17.21
CA GLN A 300 -14.68 -2.91 -17.13
C GLN A 300 -13.37 -3.71 -17.14
N THR A 301 -12.38 -3.31 -17.96
CA THR A 301 -11.07 -3.99 -18.05
C THR A 301 -10.34 -4.02 -16.70
N HIS A 302 -10.46 -2.96 -15.90
CA HIS A 302 -9.92 -2.91 -14.55
C HIS A 302 -10.49 -4.03 -13.67
N TRP A 303 -11.81 -4.19 -13.67
CA TRP A 303 -12.49 -5.25 -12.93
C TRP A 303 -12.06 -6.63 -13.43
N ASP A 304 -12.07 -6.83 -14.74
CA ASP A 304 -11.75 -8.14 -15.34
C ASP A 304 -10.31 -8.57 -15.05
N ASN A 305 -9.37 -7.62 -14.96
CA ASN A 305 -8.00 -7.91 -14.57
C ASN A 305 -7.87 -8.36 -13.11
N LEU A 306 -8.58 -7.72 -12.18
CA LEU A 306 -8.65 -8.17 -10.79
C LEU A 306 -9.29 -9.56 -10.68
N GLN A 307 -10.41 -9.79 -11.38
CA GLN A 307 -11.07 -11.09 -11.40
C GLN A 307 -10.19 -12.19 -12.00
N TYR A 308 -9.43 -11.88 -13.05
CA TYR A 308 -8.45 -12.81 -13.62
C TYR A 308 -7.38 -13.20 -12.59
N LEU A 309 -6.76 -12.24 -11.89
CA LEU A 309 -5.78 -12.54 -10.84
C LEU A 309 -6.39 -13.38 -9.71
N ARG A 310 -7.59 -13.04 -9.26
CA ARG A 310 -8.29 -13.86 -8.26
C ARG A 310 -8.52 -15.29 -8.75
N GLY A 311 -8.90 -15.46 -10.01
CA GLY A 311 -9.04 -16.78 -10.63
C GLY A 311 -7.72 -17.57 -10.63
N GLN A 312 -6.58 -16.92 -10.91
CA GLN A 312 -5.27 -17.57 -10.85
C GLN A 312 -4.84 -17.95 -9.42
N LEU A 313 -5.38 -17.29 -8.40
CA LEU A 313 -5.09 -17.56 -6.99
C LEU A 313 -6.13 -18.50 -6.34
N ALA A 314 -7.12 -19.01 -7.06
CA ALA A 314 -8.23 -19.78 -6.49
C ALA A 314 -7.80 -21.02 -5.71
N GLU A 315 -6.77 -21.74 -6.18
CA GLU A 315 -6.25 -22.93 -5.50
C GLU A 315 -5.42 -22.59 -4.25
N ARG A 316 -4.81 -21.40 -4.22
CA ARG A 316 -3.92 -20.94 -3.16
C ARG A 316 -4.19 -19.47 -2.86
N PRO A 317 -5.34 -19.16 -2.24
CA PRO A 317 -5.78 -17.80 -2.05
C PRO A 317 -4.81 -17.06 -1.14
N ARG A 318 -4.57 -15.80 -1.48
CA ARG A 318 -3.76 -14.87 -0.70
C ARG A 318 -4.16 -13.43 -1.03
N PRO A 319 -3.77 -12.44 -0.21
CA PRO A 319 -4.17 -11.06 -0.42
C PRO A 319 -3.67 -10.48 -1.75
N ILE A 320 -4.51 -9.64 -2.36
CA ILE A 320 -4.14 -8.76 -3.47
C ILE A 320 -4.28 -7.33 -2.95
N ASN A 321 -3.15 -6.67 -2.70
CA ASN A 321 -3.14 -5.27 -2.28
C ASN A 321 -3.22 -4.36 -3.50
N ASN A 322 -3.87 -3.22 -3.32
CA ASN A 322 -3.87 -2.14 -4.28
C ASN A 322 -3.41 -0.85 -3.61
N THR A 323 -2.10 -0.65 -3.63
CA THR A 323 -1.44 0.44 -2.92
C THR A 323 -1.47 1.77 -3.71
N LYS A 324 -1.67 1.71 -5.03
CA LYS A 324 -1.59 2.87 -5.93
C LYS A 324 -2.81 2.96 -6.85
N ILE A 325 -3.86 3.61 -6.37
CA ILE A 325 -4.98 4.01 -7.22
C ILE A 325 -4.71 5.41 -7.76
N TYR A 326 -4.34 5.48 -9.05
CA TYR A 326 -4.20 6.73 -9.79
C TYR A 326 -5.55 7.38 -10.06
N GLY A 327 -5.49 8.62 -10.53
CA GLY A 327 -6.65 9.40 -10.93
C GLY A 327 -6.49 10.79 -10.39
N GLY A 328 -5.50 11.53 -10.90
CA GLY A 328 -5.24 12.91 -10.53
C GLY A 328 -5.38 13.80 -11.75
N ASP A 329 -6.13 14.88 -11.66
CA ASP A 329 -6.41 15.76 -12.83
C ASP A 329 -5.18 16.56 -13.31
N GLN A 330 -4.09 16.49 -12.56
CA GLN A 330 -2.84 17.19 -12.87
C GLN A 330 -1.93 16.39 -13.81
N VAL A 331 -2.24 15.11 -14.07
CA VAL A 331 -1.42 14.22 -14.89
C VAL A 331 -2.30 13.44 -15.88
N GLY A 332 -2.14 13.74 -17.18
CA GLY A 332 -3.08 13.30 -18.22
C GLY A 332 -3.27 11.79 -18.38
N TRP A 333 -2.24 10.97 -18.13
CA TRP A 333 -2.35 9.51 -18.28
C TRP A 333 -3.17 8.82 -17.18
N THR A 334 -3.50 9.53 -16.08
CA THR A 334 -4.17 8.92 -14.93
C THR A 334 -5.69 8.78 -15.11
N GLY A 335 -6.25 9.35 -16.19
CA GLY A 335 -7.69 9.32 -16.46
C GLY A 335 -8.53 10.21 -15.54
N GLY A 336 -7.88 10.99 -14.67
CA GLY A 336 -8.51 11.97 -13.81
C GLY A 336 -9.18 11.41 -12.57
N TYR A 337 -9.64 12.35 -11.77
CA TYR A 337 -10.19 12.20 -10.43
C TYR A 337 -11.35 11.19 -10.35
N ARG A 338 -12.25 11.21 -11.32
CA ARG A 338 -13.37 10.27 -11.40
C ARG A 338 -12.90 8.82 -11.61
N THR A 339 -11.91 8.62 -12.47
CA THR A 339 -11.36 7.28 -12.76
C THR A 339 -10.83 6.62 -11.48
N GLY A 340 -10.10 7.37 -10.66
CA GLY A 340 -9.56 6.86 -9.40
C GLY A 340 -10.64 6.48 -8.38
N GLU A 341 -11.69 7.29 -8.26
CA GLU A 341 -12.85 7.00 -7.40
C GLU A 341 -13.56 5.70 -7.79
N GLU A 342 -13.72 5.47 -9.09
CA GLU A 342 -14.32 4.23 -9.57
C GLU A 342 -13.39 3.03 -9.40
N CYS A 343 -12.08 3.19 -9.64
CA CYS A 343 -11.09 2.13 -9.39
C CYS A 343 -11.13 1.71 -7.92
N PHE A 344 -11.21 2.65 -6.99
CA PHE A 344 -11.34 2.37 -5.56
C PHE A 344 -12.50 1.43 -5.24
N TRP A 345 -13.71 1.74 -5.72
CA TRP A 345 -14.88 0.87 -5.46
C TRP A 345 -14.83 -0.46 -6.22
N ARG A 346 -14.29 -0.47 -7.44
CA ARG A 346 -14.05 -1.73 -8.18
C ARG A 346 -13.07 -2.64 -7.43
N ASN A 347 -12.02 -2.10 -6.81
CA ASN A 347 -11.10 -2.88 -5.98
C ASN A 347 -11.80 -3.42 -4.73
N VAL A 348 -12.53 -2.56 -4.01
CA VAL A 348 -13.25 -2.93 -2.78
C VAL A 348 -14.26 -4.05 -3.04
N LEU A 349 -15.17 -3.89 -4.01
CA LEU A 349 -16.17 -4.93 -4.30
C LEU A 349 -15.58 -6.12 -5.08
N GLY A 350 -14.54 -5.89 -5.88
CA GLY A 350 -13.87 -6.91 -6.70
C GLY A 350 -12.96 -7.86 -5.92
N GLY A 351 -12.70 -7.62 -4.63
CA GLY A 351 -11.96 -8.58 -3.81
C GLY A 351 -10.47 -8.35 -3.75
N ALA A 352 -10.05 -7.09 -3.87
CA ALA A 352 -8.77 -6.68 -3.35
C ALA A 352 -8.80 -6.65 -1.81
N ALA A 353 -7.67 -6.97 -1.19
CA ALA A 353 -7.46 -6.89 0.25
C ALA A 353 -7.18 -5.46 0.73
N SER A 354 -6.70 -4.61 -0.19
CA SER A 354 -6.54 -3.19 0.04
C SER A 354 -7.01 -2.33 -1.14
N ALA A 355 -7.40 -1.09 -0.85
CA ALA A 355 -7.63 -0.04 -1.83
C ALA A 355 -7.13 1.30 -1.27
N ARG A 356 -6.10 1.86 -1.91
CA ARG A 356 -5.45 3.09 -1.44
C ARG A 356 -5.30 4.14 -2.56
N PHE A 357 -5.80 5.36 -2.33
CA PHE A 357 -5.60 6.49 -3.24
C PHE A 357 -4.13 6.91 -3.32
N HIS A 358 -3.56 6.98 -4.51
CA HIS A 358 -2.19 7.45 -4.75
C HIS A 358 -2.05 8.95 -4.45
N ARG A 359 -0.83 9.40 -4.17
CA ARG A 359 -0.54 10.80 -3.83
C ARG A 359 -0.76 11.75 -5.01
N PRO A 360 -1.05 13.03 -4.78
CA PRO A 360 -0.91 14.07 -5.80
C PRO A 360 0.54 14.13 -6.33
N PRO A 361 0.75 14.55 -7.59
CA PRO A 361 -0.25 15.02 -8.54
C PRO A 361 -0.99 13.90 -9.30
N ALA A 362 -0.51 12.66 -9.22
CA ALA A 362 -1.02 11.55 -10.02
C ALA A 362 -2.22 10.80 -9.40
N GLY A 363 -2.63 11.17 -8.20
CA GLY A 363 -3.80 10.62 -7.51
C GLY A 363 -4.44 11.62 -6.55
N ARG A 364 -5.43 11.14 -5.79
CA ARG A 364 -6.27 11.97 -4.90
C ARG A 364 -5.74 12.19 -3.49
N GLY A 365 -4.72 11.44 -3.09
CA GLY A 365 -4.19 11.47 -1.73
C GLY A 365 -5.26 11.21 -0.68
N LEU A 366 -5.31 12.05 0.35
CA LEU A 366 -6.33 12.07 1.39
C LEU A 366 -7.25 13.32 1.29
N SER A 367 -7.50 13.80 0.08
CA SER A 367 -8.41 14.93 -0.18
C SER A 367 -9.85 14.67 0.34
N PRO A 368 -10.67 15.72 0.56
CA PRO A 368 -12.05 15.56 1.05
C PRO A 368 -12.92 14.56 0.24
N PRO A 369 -12.86 14.51 -1.10
CA PRO A 369 -13.54 13.45 -1.85
C PRO A 369 -13.02 12.04 -1.51
N ALA A 370 -11.69 11.85 -1.43
CA ALA A 370 -11.12 10.56 -1.05
C ALA A 370 -11.56 10.11 0.36
N GLN A 371 -11.62 11.04 1.31
CA GLN A 371 -12.17 10.81 2.66
C GLN A 371 -13.62 10.33 2.61
N GLY A 372 -14.46 10.96 1.77
CA GLY A 372 -15.84 10.55 1.53
C GLY A 372 -15.93 9.11 0.99
N HIS A 373 -15.09 8.74 0.03
CA HIS A 373 -15.05 7.38 -0.51
C HIS A 373 -14.61 6.35 0.54
N ILE A 374 -13.54 6.63 1.30
CA ILE A 374 -13.04 5.75 2.37
C ILE A 374 -14.10 5.53 3.44
N ARG A 375 -14.72 6.62 3.93
CA ARG A 375 -15.77 6.55 4.96
C ARG A 375 -16.97 5.72 4.49
N SER A 376 -17.44 5.96 3.27
CA SER A 376 -18.57 5.23 2.69
C SER A 376 -18.26 3.74 2.48
N ALA A 377 -17.05 3.39 2.03
CA ALA A 377 -16.64 1.99 1.90
C ALA A 377 -16.56 1.28 3.26
N ARG A 378 -16.04 1.95 4.30
CA ARG A 378 -16.05 1.43 5.67
C ARG A 378 -17.48 1.22 6.18
N MET A 379 -18.36 2.22 6.03
CA MET A 379 -19.77 2.12 6.41
C MET A 379 -20.50 0.95 5.75
N MET A 380 -20.19 0.65 4.48
CA MET A 380 -20.73 -0.51 3.78
C MET A 380 -20.15 -1.83 4.30
N ALA A 381 -18.82 -1.91 4.42
CA ALA A 381 -18.14 -3.11 4.88
C ALA A 381 -18.58 -3.50 6.30
N ASP A 382 -18.81 -2.54 7.20
CA ASP A 382 -19.23 -2.78 8.59
C ASP A 382 -20.69 -3.28 8.71
N ARG A 383 -21.52 -3.07 7.67
CA ARG A 383 -22.93 -3.50 7.65
C ARG A 383 -23.17 -4.83 6.95
N MET A 384 -22.13 -5.47 6.42
CA MET A 384 -22.23 -6.75 5.75
C MET A 384 -21.16 -7.73 6.24
N ASP A 385 -21.39 -9.02 6.00
CA ASP A 385 -20.41 -10.09 6.16
C ASP A 385 -19.39 -10.02 5.01
N PHE A 386 -18.60 -8.94 5.01
CA PHE A 386 -17.78 -8.51 3.88
C PHE A 386 -16.72 -9.54 3.48
N PHE A 387 -16.17 -10.24 4.48
CA PHE A 387 -15.09 -11.22 4.31
C PHE A 387 -15.58 -12.59 3.85
N SER A 388 -16.87 -12.89 3.99
CA SER A 388 -17.51 -14.09 3.41
C SER A 388 -18.13 -13.80 2.04
N ALA A 389 -18.18 -12.53 1.63
CA ALA A 389 -18.81 -12.11 0.40
C ALA A 389 -17.85 -12.15 -0.79
N GLU A 390 -18.38 -12.50 -1.96
CA GLU A 390 -17.62 -12.69 -3.19
C GLU A 390 -18.11 -11.77 -4.32
N PRO A 391 -17.23 -11.35 -5.25
CA PRO A 391 -17.65 -10.59 -6.43
C PRO A 391 -18.52 -11.47 -7.35
N ARG A 392 -19.72 -10.99 -7.73
CA ARG A 392 -20.75 -11.80 -8.42
C ARG A 392 -21.50 -11.02 -9.50
N ASN A 393 -20.77 -10.38 -10.41
CA ASN A 393 -21.38 -9.64 -11.53
C ASN A 393 -22.26 -10.52 -12.45
N ASP A 394 -22.11 -11.84 -12.40
CA ASP A 394 -22.97 -12.81 -13.09
C ASP A 394 -24.45 -12.74 -12.64
N LEU A 395 -24.73 -12.20 -11.45
CA LEU A 395 -26.08 -11.99 -10.94
C LEU A 395 -26.71 -10.65 -11.38
N LEU A 396 -25.99 -9.86 -12.20
CA LEU A 396 -26.48 -8.60 -12.75
C LEU A 396 -26.84 -8.76 -14.23
N SER A 397 -28.10 -8.54 -14.57
CA SER A 397 -28.61 -8.44 -15.94
C SER A 397 -28.97 -7.00 -16.30
N ASP A 398 -29.19 -6.75 -17.60
CA ASP A 398 -29.37 -5.40 -18.17
C ASP A 398 -28.24 -4.44 -17.78
N ARG A 399 -27.02 -4.99 -17.69
CA ARG A 399 -25.81 -4.30 -17.25
C ARG A 399 -24.85 -4.11 -18.41
N GLU A 400 -24.70 -2.88 -18.87
CA GLU A 400 -23.61 -2.49 -19.77
C GLU A 400 -22.26 -2.41 -19.03
N ALA A 401 -21.17 -2.32 -19.81
CA ALA A 401 -19.83 -2.19 -19.26
C ALA A 401 -19.71 -0.95 -18.35
N ASN A 402 -19.22 -1.15 -17.12
CA ASN A 402 -19.05 -0.11 -16.11
C ASN A 402 -20.33 0.55 -15.56
N VAL A 403 -21.51 -0.08 -15.68
CA VAL A 403 -22.75 0.44 -15.07
C VAL A 403 -22.88 0.08 -13.59
N ALA A 404 -22.54 -1.16 -13.22
CA ALA A 404 -22.62 -1.61 -11.84
C ALA A 404 -21.64 -2.75 -11.54
N TYR A 405 -21.26 -2.87 -10.27
CA TYR A 405 -20.39 -3.92 -9.76
C TYR A 405 -20.96 -4.52 -8.48
N LEU A 406 -21.06 -5.85 -8.42
CA LEU A 406 -21.71 -6.58 -7.33
C LEU A 406 -20.71 -7.42 -6.55
N ARG A 407 -20.90 -7.40 -5.24
CA ARG A 407 -20.43 -8.43 -4.31
C ARG A 407 -21.58 -8.95 -3.47
N CYS A 408 -21.62 -10.24 -3.15
CA CYS A 408 -22.64 -10.78 -2.25
C CYS A 408 -22.17 -11.95 -1.40
N VAL A 409 -22.89 -12.17 -0.30
CA VAL A 409 -23.06 -13.49 0.30
C VAL A 409 -24.37 -14.05 -0.27
N PRO A 410 -24.32 -15.02 -1.21
CA PRO A 410 -25.50 -15.52 -1.90
C PRO A 410 -26.62 -15.90 -0.93
N GLY A 411 -27.84 -15.43 -1.22
CA GLY A 411 -29.02 -15.68 -0.39
C GLY A 411 -29.11 -14.87 0.92
N ARG A 412 -28.08 -14.10 1.30
CA ARG A 412 -28.05 -13.35 2.57
C ARG A 412 -27.92 -11.83 2.39
N GLN A 413 -26.90 -11.37 1.66
CA GLN A 413 -26.53 -9.95 1.61
C GLN A 413 -25.86 -9.59 0.28
N TYR A 414 -26.27 -8.49 -0.33
CA TYR A 414 -25.78 -8.06 -1.65
C TYR A 414 -25.40 -6.58 -1.61
N ALA A 415 -24.22 -6.25 -2.11
CA ALA A 415 -23.71 -4.90 -2.20
C ALA A 415 -23.41 -4.55 -3.67
N VAL A 416 -24.10 -3.56 -4.21
CA VAL A 416 -23.92 -3.10 -5.60
C VAL A 416 -23.41 -1.67 -5.60
N TYR A 417 -22.36 -1.40 -6.36
CA TYR A 417 -21.82 -0.07 -6.61
C TYR A 417 -22.19 0.40 -8.02
N PHE A 418 -22.64 1.65 -8.13
CA PHE A 418 -22.96 2.36 -9.35
C PHE A 418 -21.97 3.51 -9.53
N PRO A 419 -21.09 3.45 -10.56
CA PRO A 419 -20.12 4.49 -10.82
C PRO A 419 -20.72 5.86 -11.08
N ASP A 420 -21.83 5.94 -11.83
CA ASP A 420 -22.48 7.21 -12.20
C ASP A 420 -23.99 7.07 -12.34
N GLY A 421 -24.65 6.70 -11.24
CA GLY A 421 -26.07 6.34 -11.28
C GLY A 421 -26.34 5.13 -12.20
N GLY A 422 -27.50 5.13 -12.86
CA GLY A 422 -27.91 4.06 -13.77
C GLY A 422 -28.85 3.03 -13.15
N ALA A 423 -29.10 1.97 -13.91
CA ALA A 423 -30.05 0.92 -13.55
C ALA A 423 -29.56 -0.46 -13.96
N VAL A 424 -29.85 -1.48 -13.15
CA VAL A 424 -29.59 -2.89 -13.46
C VAL A 424 -30.68 -3.76 -12.84
N LYS A 425 -30.76 -5.00 -13.31
CA LYS A 425 -31.55 -6.06 -12.68
C LYS A 425 -30.63 -6.98 -11.86
N LEU A 426 -30.97 -7.17 -10.59
CA LEU A 426 -30.24 -8.05 -9.69
C LEU A 426 -31.03 -9.36 -9.48
N ASP A 427 -30.39 -10.49 -9.70
CA ASP A 427 -30.92 -11.80 -9.31
C ASP A 427 -30.85 -11.97 -7.77
N VAL A 428 -32.02 -11.92 -7.13
CA VAL A 428 -32.22 -12.19 -5.70
C VAL A 428 -33.04 -13.47 -5.48
N SER A 429 -33.07 -14.38 -6.46
CA SER A 429 -33.81 -15.66 -6.38
C SER A 429 -33.35 -16.54 -5.21
N ALA A 430 -32.06 -16.46 -4.88
CA ALA A 430 -31.48 -17.15 -3.73
C ALA A 430 -31.91 -16.56 -2.37
N MET A 431 -32.38 -15.30 -2.33
CA MET A 431 -32.89 -14.68 -1.12
C MET A 431 -34.37 -15.00 -0.96
N LYS A 432 -34.82 -15.34 0.26
CA LYS A 432 -36.23 -15.65 0.54
C LYS A 432 -36.85 -14.57 1.43
N GLY A 433 -38.15 -14.33 1.27
CA GLY A 433 -38.93 -13.47 2.16
C GLY A 433 -38.76 -11.97 1.88
N ARG A 434 -38.89 -11.16 2.94
CA ARG A 434 -38.79 -9.70 2.87
C ARG A 434 -37.33 -9.26 2.88
N LEU A 435 -37.01 -8.31 2.02
CA LEU A 435 -35.69 -7.69 1.90
C LEU A 435 -35.77 -6.22 2.29
N GLN A 436 -34.65 -5.67 2.73
CA GLN A 436 -34.46 -4.22 2.85
C GLN A 436 -33.38 -3.75 1.89
N VAL A 437 -33.69 -2.68 1.16
CA VAL A 437 -32.80 -2.03 0.19
C VAL A 437 -32.34 -0.70 0.78
N HIS A 438 -31.05 -0.58 1.06
CA HIS A 438 -30.43 0.59 1.67
C HIS A 438 -29.50 1.27 0.67
N TRP A 439 -29.88 2.45 0.18
CA TRP A 439 -28.99 3.25 -0.67
C TRP A 439 -28.03 4.07 0.18
N LEU A 440 -26.76 4.12 -0.24
CA LEU A 440 -25.70 4.95 0.32
C LEU A 440 -25.27 5.98 -0.72
N GLU A 441 -25.45 7.25 -0.40
CA GLU A 441 -24.88 8.34 -1.18
C GLU A 441 -23.41 8.51 -0.77
N ILE A 442 -22.49 8.13 -1.66
CA ILE A 442 -21.07 7.99 -1.30
C ILE A 442 -20.47 9.35 -0.93
N ALA A 443 -20.79 10.40 -1.70
CA ALA A 443 -20.26 11.74 -1.49
C ALA A 443 -20.75 12.40 -0.20
N ARG A 444 -21.95 12.04 0.28
CA ARG A 444 -22.54 12.58 1.52
C ARG A 444 -22.33 11.69 2.74
N ASN A 445 -21.75 10.50 2.56
CA ASN A 445 -21.59 9.51 3.63
C ASN A 445 -22.92 9.19 4.35
N ALA A 446 -24.02 9.09 3.61
CA ALA A 446 -25.36 9.02 4.17
C ALA A 446 -26.17 7.85 3.60
N TRP A 447 -26.71 7.03 4.50
CA TRP A 447 -27.71 6.03 4.15
C TRP A 447 -29.08 6.71 3.98
N GLN A 448 -29.79 6.37 2.90
CA GLN A 448 -31.19 6.75 2.73
C GLN A 448 -32.11 5.87 3.57
N THR A 449 -33.36 6.33 3.72
CA THR A 449 -34.43 5.52 4.30
C THR A 449 -34.55 4.19 3.56
N PRO A 450 -34.53 3.05 4.28
CA PRO A 450 -34.63 1.73 3.66
C PRO A 450 -35.96 1.58 2.90
N ARG A 451 -35.92 0.86 1.78
CA ARG A 451 -37.14 0.45 1.06
C ARG A 451 -37.33 -1.05 1.21
N ASP A 452 -38.56 -1.48 1.45
CA ASP A 452 -38.90 -2.90 1.50
C ASP A 452 -38.96 -3.47 0.07
N ALA A 453 -38.49 -4.70 -0.09
CA ALA A 453 -38.55 -5.48 -1.31
C ALA A 453 -38.79 -6.97 -0.99
N HIS A 454 -38.87 -7.82 -2.00
CA HIS A 454 -39.06 -9.26 -1.84
C HIS A 454 -37.98 -10.04 -2.58
N GLY A 455 -37.50 -11.11 -1.96
CA GLY A 455 -36.62 -12.09 -2.60
C GLY A 455 -37.39 -13.08 -3.47
N GLY A 456 -36.68 -14.03 -4.07
CA GLY A 456 -37.27 -15.12 -4.85
C GLY A 456 -37.44 -14.83 -6.33
N GLY A 457 -36.84 -13.74 -6.83
CA GLY A 457 -36.88 -13.38 -8.24
C GLY A 457 -35.83 -12.32 -8.59
N THR A 458 -36.20 -11.39 -9.46
CA THR A 458 -35.33 -10.29 -9.88
C THR A 458 -35.75 -8.98 -9.20
N LEU A 459 -34.77 -8.22 -8.73
CA LEU A 459 -34.95 -6.89 -8.16
C LEU A 459 -34.41 -5.82 -9.12
N GLU A 460 -35.23 -4.85 -9.50
CA GLU A 460 -34.78 -3.68 -10.25
C GLU A 460 -34.11 -2.68 -9.31
N LEU A 461 -32.86 -2.34 -9.62
CA LEU A 461 -32.10 -1.34 -8.88
C LEU A 461 -31.90 -0.12 -9.76
N ASN A 462 -32.53 0.98 -9.38
CA ASN A 462 -32.37 2.29 -10.02
C ASN A 462 -31.66 3.22 -9.05
N ALA A 463 -30.44 3.64 -9.39
CA ALA A 463 -29.69 4.56 -8.55
C ALA A 463 -30.46 5.88 -8.37
N PRO A 464 -30.51 6.47 -7.16
CA PRO A 464 -31.32 7.65 -6.88
C PRO A 464 -30.97 8.91 -7.69
N GLY A 465 -29.77 8.98 -8.28
CA GLY A 465 -29.35 10.09 -9.11
C GLY A 465 -27.99 9.85 -9.75
N GLN A 466 -27.44 10.91 -10.36
CA GLN A 466 -26.10 10.92 -10.93
C GLN A 466 -25.03 10.80 -9.83
N GLY A 467 -23.81 10.44 -10.22
CA GLY A 467 -22.68 10.29 -9.31
C GLY A 467 -22.58 8.91 -8.64
N HIS A 468 -21.73 8.84 -7.61
CA HIS A 468 -21.39 7.59 -6.94
C HIS A 468 -22.48 7.15 -5.97
N TRP A 469 -23.07 5.99 -6.23
CA TRP A 469 -24.04 5.35 -5.35
C TRP A 469 -23.62 3.93 -5.02
N ALA A 470 -23.92 3.49 -3.81
CA ALA A 470 -23.87 2.09 -3.48
C ALA A 470 -25.19 1.66 -2.83
N VAL A 471 -25.55 0.40 -2.93
CA VAL A 471 -26.76 -0.15 -2.33
C VAL A 471 -26.45 -1.44 -1.62
N LEU A 472 -26.98 -1.60 -0.41
CA LEU A 472 -26.93 -2.82 0.38
C LEU A 472 -28.32 -3.43 0.47
N ILE A 473 -28.46 -4.68 0.05
CA ILE A 473 -29.69 -5.46 0.12
C ILE A 473 -29.50 -6.54 1.19
N LEU A 474 -30.38 -6.54 2.19
CA LEU A 474 -30.32 -7.44 3.33
C LEU A 474 -31.62 -8.24 3.44
N ALA A 475 -31.53 -9.52 3.79
CA ALA A 475 -32.70 -10.26 4.26
C ALA A 475 -33.19 -9.65 5.58
N ARG A 476 -34.49 -9.37 5.68
CA ARG A 476 -35.10 -8.93 6.95
C ARG A 476 -35.29 -10.18 7.81
N GLN A 477 -34.61 -10.23 8.96
CA GLN A 477 -34.80 -11.30 9.94
C GLN A 477 -36.22 -11.30 10.48
#